data_AF-A0A4D6L9U1-F1
#
_entry.id   AF-A0A4D6L9U1-F1
#
_cell.length_a   1.000
_cell.length_b   1.000
_cell.length_c   1.000
_cell.angle_alpha   90.00
_cell.angle_beta   90.00
_cell.angle_gamma   90.00
#
_symmetry.space_group_name_H-M   'P 1'
#
loop_
_entity.id
_entity.type
_entity.pdbx_description
1 polymer ?
#
loop_
_entity_poly.entity_id
_entity_poly.type
_entity_poly.pdbx_seq_one_letter_code
_entity_poly.pdbx_strand_id
1 'polypeptide(L)' 'MTLTCLHVQKPWHFSVDNPRSHGIFRLTTPGGMSVIRQCQQRGFHPHNQPPDGGPIYDTCTDVYMNPDLKFDVIDLR' A
#
# COMPACT_ATOMS: atom_id res chain seq x y z
N MET A 1 14.38 4.30 34.53
CA MET A 1 13.23 3.37 34.63
C MET A 1 12.52 3.36 33.30
N THR A 2 12.45 2.17 32.73
CA THR A 2 12.09 1.81 31.37
C THR A 2 10.58 1.91 31.18
N LEU A 3 10.13 2.57 30.11
CA LEU A 3 8.91 2.20 29.39
C LEU A 3 9.17 2.39 27.90
N THR A 4 9.68 1.32 27.31
CA THR A 4 9.74 1.05 25.88
C THR A 4 8.32 0.99 25.32
N CYS A 5 7.89 2.03 24.60
CA CYS A 5 6.80 1.91 23.63
C CYS A 5 7.38 1.30 22.35
N LEU A 6 7.54 -0.03 22.39
CA LEU A 6 7.97 -0.86 21.29
C LEU A 6 6.82 -1.01 20.27
N HIS A 7 7.16 -0.86 18.98
CA HIS A 7 6.41 -1.28 17.79
C HIS A 7 5.25 -0.42 17.26
N VAL A 8 5.54 0.83 16.89
CA VAL A 8 4.94 1.37 15.66
C VAL A 8 5.83 0.91 14.50
N GLN A 9 5.50 -0.23 13.90
CA GLN A 9 6.15 -0.70 12.68
C GLN A 9 5.96 0.35 11.58
N LYS A 10 7.07 1.00 11.23
CA LYS A 10 7.33 1.78 10.00
C LYS A 10 6.37 2.97 9.79
N PRO A 11 6.77 4.20 10.12
CA PRO A 11 5.96 5.37 9.78
C PRO A 11 5.85 5.42 8.26
N TRP A 12 4.62 5.46 7.78
CA TRP A 12 4.30 5.87 6.43
C TRP A 12 5.08 7.14 6.11
N HIS A 13 6.09 7.07 5.25
CA HIS A 13 6.73 8.26 4.71
C HIS A 13 5.85 8.89 3.61
N PHE A 14 4.54 8.99 3.85
CA PHE A 14 3.71 9.98 3.19
C PHE A 14 3.99 11.29 3.93
N SER A 15 4.96 12.05 3.42
CA SER A 15 5.15 13.42 3.91
C SER A 15 3.89 14.22 3.56
N VAL A 16 3.07 14.52 4.56
CA VAL A 16 1.91 15.41 4.46
C VAL A 16 2.33 16.82 4.00
N ASP A 17 3.63 17.14 4.09
CA ASP A 17 4.20 18.42 3.68
C ASP A 17 4.48 18.53 2.16
N ASN A 18 4.15 17.51 1.36
CA ASN A 18 4.24 17.60 -0.10
C ASN A 18 2.87 17.35 -0.76
N PRO A 19 2.18 18.39 -1.26
CA PRO A 19 0.87 18.26 -1.91
C PRO A 19 0.89 17.49 -3.25
N ARG A 20 2.06 16.95 -3.65
CA ARG A 20 2.27 16.15 -4.87
C ARG A 20 2.79 14.73 -4.61
N SER A 21 2.60 14.17 -3.42
CA SER A 21 3.00 12.77 -3.17
C SER A 21 1.99 11.81 -3.82
N HIS A 22 2.32 11.32 -5.02
CA HIS A 22 1.61 10.24 -5.69
C HIS A 22 2.45 8.97 -5.64
N GLY A 23 1.83 7.81 -5.46
CA GLY A 23 2.51 6.53 -5.46
C GLY A 23 1.72 5.49 -6.24
N ILE A 24 2.45 4.60 -6.91
CA ILE A 24 1.88 3.38 -7.48
C ILE A 24 2.24 2.23 -6.56
N PHE A 25 1.21 1.52 -6.09
CA PHE A 25 1.34 0.44 -5.13
C PHE A 25 0.78 -0.85 -5.70
N ARG A 26 1.31 -1.98 -5.22
CA ARG A 26 0.80 -3.33 -5.52
C ARG A 26 0.66 -4.12 -4.23
N LEU A 27 -0.21 -5.13 -4.24
CA LEU A 27 -0.19 -6.16 -3.21
C LEU A 27 1.09 -6.99 -3.31
N THR A 28 1.64 -7.39 -2.17
CA THR A 28 2.75 -8.34 -2.13
C THR A 28 2.24 -9.74 -2.49
N THR A 29 3.11 -10.52 -3.14
CA THR A 29 2.80 -11.89 -3.60
C THR A 29 3.87 -12.82 -3.02
N PRO A 30 3.47 -13.92 -2.35
CA PRO A 30 2.10 -14.37 -2.11
C PRO A 30 1.40 -13.70 -0.91
N GLY A 31 2.16 -13.05 0.00
CA GLY A 31 1.69 -12.59 1.32
C GLY A 31 0.42 -11.74 1.31
N GLY A 32 0.51 -10.48 0.88
CA GLY A 32 -0.62 -9.54 0.87
C GLY A 32 -1.81 -10.02 0.04
N MET A 33 -1.56 -10.65 -1.10
CA MET A 33 -2.62 -11.26 -1.91
C MET A 33 -3.41 -12.33 -1.13
N SER A 34 -2.74 -13.18 -0.35
CA SER A 34 -3.41 -14.21 0.45
C SER A 34 -4.31 -13.61 1.53
N VAL A 35 -3.81 -12.60 2.26
CA VAL A 35 -4.52 -11.92 3.35
C VAL A 35 -5.82 -11.28 2.85
N ILE A 36 -5.73 -10.52 1.74
CA ILE A 36 -6.90 -9.81 1.21
C ILE A 36 -7.92 -10.78 0.59
N ARG A 37 -7.47 -11.80 -0.15
CA ARG A 37 -8.38 -12.77 -0.79
C ARG A 37 -9.18 -13.59 0.21
N GLN A 38 -8.62 -13.87 1.39
CA GLN A 38 -9.27 -14.69 2.41
C GLN A 38 -10.20 -13.87 3.33
N CYS A 39 -10.17 -12.54 3.25
CA CYS A 39 -11.00 -11.70 4.09
C CYS A 39 -12.45 -11.61 3.60
N GLN A 40 -13.40 -11.88 4.50
CA GLN A 40 -14.83 -11.80 4.23
C GLN A 40 -15.51 -10.56 4.84
N GLN A 41 -14.78 -9.76 5.64
CA GLN A 41 -15.34 -8.58 6.28
C GLN A 41 -15.73 -7.53 5.24
N ARG A 42 -16.77 -6.75 5.55
CA ARG A 42 -17.31 -5.69 4.71
C ARG A 42 -17.10 -4.35 5.40
N GLY A 43 -17.11 -3.28 4.61
CA GLY A 43 -16.78 -1.94 5.10
C GLY A 43 -15.30 -1.78 5.42
N PHE A 44 -14.93 -0.65 6.01
CA PHE A 44 -13.55 -0.37 6.39
C PHE A 44 -13.16 -1.12 7.66
N HIS A 45 -12.10 -1.92 7.59
CA HIS A 45 -11.59 -2.70 8.70
C HIS A 45 -10.07 -2.93 8.55
N PRO A 46 -9.35 -3.17 9.66
CA PRO A 46 -7.92 -3.44 9.64
C PRO A 46 -7.60 -4.87 9.20
N HIS A 47 -6.37 -5.08 8.72
CA HIS A 47 -5.81 -6.41 8.41
C HIS A 47 -4.51 -6.66 9.16
N ASN A 48 -4.32 -7.91 9.59
CA ASN A 48 -3.04 -8.37 10.12
C ASN A 48 -2.02 -8.54 8.98
N GLN A 49 -0.74 -8.42 9.32
CA GLN A 49 0.35 -8.77 8.39
C GLN A 49 0.25 -10.24 7.95
N PRO A 50 0.76 -10.60 6.76
CA PRO A 50 0.83 -11.99 6.34
C PRO A 50 1.74 -12.79 7.30
N PRO A 51 1.62 -14.14 7.32
CA PRO A 51 2.33 -14.99 8.29
C PRO A 51 3.86 -14.91 8.24
N ASP A 52 4.42 -14.46 7.11
CA ASP A 52 5.85 -14.24 6.91
C ASP A 52 6.35 -12.91 7.51
N GLY A 53 5.45 -12.08 8.06
CA GLY A 53 5.77 -10.77 8.61
C GLY A 53 6.03 -9.69 7.54
N GLY A 54 5.78 -9.99 6.26
CA GLY A 54 5.91 -9.03 5.18
C GLY A 54 4.85 -7.91 5.22
N PRO A 55 5.00 -6.85 4.43
CA PRO A 55 3.93 -5.86 4.27
C PRO A 55 2.81 -6.41 3.35
N ILE A 56 1.59 -5.90 3.51
CA ILE A 56 0.45 -6.28 2.64
C ILE A 56 0.59 -5.68 1.23
N TYR A 57 1.16 -4.49 1.13
CA TYR A 57 1.40 -3.76 -0.12
C TYR A 57 2.84 -3.23 -0.14
N ASP A 58 3.33 -2.95 -1.34
CA ASP A 58 4.64 -2.34 -1.57
C ASP A 58 4.56 -1.37 -2.76
N THR A 59 5.56 -0.51 -2.90
CA THR A 59 5.76 0.34 -4.08
C THR A 59 6.06 -0.50 -5.32
N CYS A 60 5.52 -0.08 -6.47
CA CYS A 60 5.80 -0.75 -7.73
C CYS A 60 7.18 -0.36 -8.27
N THR A 61 8.06 -1.34 -8.43
CA THR A 61 9.38 -1.16 -9.06
C THR A 61 9.34 -1.33 -10.57
N ASP A 62 8.32 -2.02 -11.08
CA ASP A 62 8.27 -2.48 -12.48
C ASP A 62 7.38 -1.59 -13.36
N VAL A 63 7.10 -0.37 -12.90
CA VAL A 63 6.29 0.62 -13.62
C VAL A 63 7.15 1.79 -14.03
N TYR A 64 7.13 2.10 -15.33
CA TYR A 64 7.82 3.24 -15.89
C TYR A 64 6.83 4.36 -16.24
N MET A 65 7.15 5.59 -15.83
CA MET A 65 6.34 6.78 -16.13
C MET A 65 6.85 7.44 -17.40
N ASN A 66 6.02 7.47 -18.43
CA ASN A 66 6.28 8.22 -19.64
C ASN A 66 5.29 9.40 -19.77
N PRO A 67 5.73 10.65 -19.57
CA PRO A 67 4.84 11.81 -19.68
C PRO A 67 4.38 12.10 -21.12
N ASP A 68 5.09 11.56 -22.12
CA ASP A 68 4.78 11.78 -23.54
C ASP A 68 3.82 10.72 -24.11
N LEU A 69 3.43 9.75 -23.29
CA LEU A 69 2.48 8.72 -23.70
C LEU A 69 1.10 9.34 -23.89
N LYS A 70 0.54 9.24 -25.10
CA LYS A 70 -0.85 9.62 -25.37
C LYS A 70 -1.79 8.60 -24.73
N PHE A 71 -2.77 9.08 -23.99
CA PHE A 71 -3.83 8.27 -23.41
C PHE A 71 -5.19 8.93 -23.66
N ASP A 72 -6.20 8.09 -23.90
CA ASP A 72 -7.59 8.54 -24.02
C ASP A 72 -8.28 8.42 -22.67
N VAL A 73 -9.05 9.45 -22.30
CA VAL A 73 -9.89 9.44 -21.11
C VAL A 73 -11.33 9.26 -21.54
N ILE A 74 -11.96 8.17 -21.10
CA ILE A 74 -13.38 7.93 -21.30
C ILE A 74 -14.06 8.11 -19.94
N ASP A 75 -14.87 9.16 -19.83
CA ASP A 75 -15.63 9.44 -18.62
C ASP A 75 -17.05 8.86 -18.75
N LEU A 76 -17.48 8.08 -17.76
CA LEU A 76 -18.78 7.40 -17.69
C LEU A 76 -19.62 7.83 -16.49
N ARG A 77 -19.22 8.90 -15.78
CA ARG A 77 -19.85 9.36 -14.54
C ARG A 77 -21.21 10.03 -14.73
#